data_AF-A0ABD3WLP6-F1
#
_entry.id   AF-A0ABD3WLP6-F1
#
_cell.length_a   1.000
_cell.length_b   1.000
_cell.length_c   1.000
_cell.angle_alpha   90.00
_cell.angle_beta   90.00
_cell.angle_gamma   90.00
#
_symmetry.space_group_name_H-M   'P 1'
#
loop_
_entity.id
_entity.type
_entity.pdbx_description
1 polymer ?
#
loop_
_entity_poly.entity_id
_entity_poly.type
_entity_poly.pdbx_seq_one_letter_code
_entity_poly.pdbx_strand_id
1 'polypeptide(L)'
;MLNAKLKFNLKSGISRPTQHYQLISLDELGKINAYLQKSDPVALRFKIWYLLAIHFVTRGIEFHHQLTTTSLKFEYDKSGMEYITLNHETLQNNHQGGVDAKLEETSDKRMYATGTNTCPVKSVKKKLPSEM
;
A
#
# COMPACT_ATOMS: atom_id res chain seq x y z
N MET A 1 30.55 15.47 -11.82
CA MET A 1 30.58 16.90 -11.41
C MET A 1 29.47 17.25 -10.39
N LEU A 2 28.21 16.87 -10.62
CA LEU A 2 27.06 17.16 -9.74
C LEU A 2 27.22 16.66 -8.28
N ASN A 3 27.63 15.41 -8.07
CA ASN A 3 27.80 14.83 -6.72
C ASN A 3 28.84 15.58 -5.87
N ALA A 4 29.90 16.10 -6.48
CA ALA A 4 30.91 16.89 -5.77
C ALA A 4 30.33 18.24 -5.31
N LYS A 5 29.52 18.88 -6.16
CA LYS A 5 28.83 20.14 -5.84
C LYS A 5 27.79 19.95 -4.73
N LEU A 6 27.04 18.84 -4.75
CA LEU A 6 26.07 18.50 -3.69
C LEU A 6 26.75 18.30 -2.33
N LYS A 7 27.84 17.52 -2.28
CA LYS A 7 28.63 17.32 -1.05
C LYS A 7 29.24 18.62 -0.53
N PHE A 8 29.73 19.48 -1.43
CA PHE A 8 30.22 20.81 -1.06
C PHE A 8 29.11 21.68 -0.47
N ASN A 9 27.95 21.75 -1.11
CA ASN A 9 26.81 22.55 -0.64
C ASN A 9 26.28 22.09 0.74
N LEU A 10 26.31 20.77 1.02
CA LEU A 10 26.01 20.21 2.35
C LEU A 10 27.04 20.65 3.40
N LYS A 11 28.34 20.57 3.09
CA LYS A 11 29.42 20.99 4.01
C LYS A 11 29.43 22.50 4.26
N SER A 12 29.10 23.30 3.24
CA SER A 12 29.07 24.77 3.31
C SER A 12 27.77 25.32 3.90
N GLY A 13 26.83 24.47 4.32
CA GLY A 13 25.54 24.88 4.89
C GLY A 13 24.56 25.52 3.90
N ILE A 14 24.89 25.54 2.61
CA ILE A 14 24.04 26.06 1.52
C ILE A 14 22.84 25.13 1.32
N SER A 15 23.03 23.82 1.54
CA SER A 15 21.96 22.82 1.53
C SER A 15 21.73 22.30 2.94
N ARG A 16 20.47 22.33 3.39
CA ARG A 16 20.07 21.75 4.68
C ARG A 16 20.08 20.22 4.58
N PRO A 17 20.50 19.49 5.63
CA PRO A 17 20.33 18.04 5.68
C PRO A 17 18.85 17.69 5.50
N THR A 18 18.58 16.55 4.86
CA THR A 18 17.22 16.03 4.70
C THR A 18 16.56 15.87 6.06
N GLN A 19 15.59 16.73 6.35
CA GLN A 19 14.76 16.57 7.53
C GLN A 19 13.75 15.46 7.24
N HIS A 20 13.92 14.31 7.90
CA HIS A 20 12.94 13.25 7.84
C HIS A 20 11.66 13.69 8.56
N TYR A 21 10.52 13.23 8.06
CA TYR A 21 9.24 13.46 8.71
C TYR A 21 9.26 12.90 10.13
N GLN A 22 8.63 13.63 11.04
CA GLN A 22 8.45 13.18 12.43
C GLN A 22 7.60 11.91 12.45
N LEU A 23 7.90 11.02 13.39
CA LEU A 23 7.11 9.82 13.63
C LEU A 23 5.67 10.24 14.00
N ILE A 24 4.69 9.51 13.47
CA ILE A 24 3.29 9.68 13.85
C ILE A 24 3.13 9.16 15.29
N SER A 25 2.58 9.99 16.18
CA SER A 25 2.37 9.60 17.58
C SER A 25 1.22 8.59 17.71
N LEU A 26 1.19 7.84 18.82
CA LEU A 26 0.11 6.88 19.10
C LEU A 26 -1.27 7.57 19.21
N ASP A 27 -1.32 8.79 19.74
CA ASP A 27 -2.55 9.58 19.83
C ASP A 27 -3.08 9.94 18.43
N GLU A 28 -2.20 10.37 17.54
CA GLU A 28 -2.57 10.66 16.14
C GLU A 28 -3.00 9.39 15.39
N LEU A 29 -2.34 8.25 15.63
CA LEU A 29 -2.79 6.95 15.12
C LEU A 29 -4.19 6.59 15.61
N GLY A 30 -4.52 6.91 16.86
CA GLY A 30 -5.86 6.76 17.42
C GLY A 30 -6.90 7.58 16.67
N LYS A 31 -6.60 8.85 16.36
CA LYS A 31 -7.47 9.74 15.58
C LYS A 31 -7.68 9.23 14.14
N ILE A 32 -6.61 8.76 13.50
CA ILE A 32 -6.68 8.15 12.16
C ILE A 32 -7.58 6.92 12.19
N ASN A 33 -7.36 6.00 13.13
CA ASN A 33 -8.20 4.80 13.26
C ASN A 33 -9.67 5.17 13.49
N ALA A 34 -9.97 6.12 14.38
CA ALA A 34 -11.33 6.58 14.63
C ALA A 34 -11.99 7.16 13.38
N TYR A 35 -11.26 7.91 12.55
CA TYR A 35 -11.76 8.41 11.27
C TYR A 35 -12.07 7.27 10.29
N LEU A 36 -11.16 6.30 10.14
CA LEU A 36 -11.32 5.18 9.20
C LEU A 36 -12.43 4.19 9.61
N GLN A 37 -12.90 4.24 10.85
CA GLN A 37 -14.03 3.42 11.34
C GLN A 37 -15.40 4.05 11.08
N LYS A 38 -15.47 5.32 10.66
CA LYS A 38 -16.74 5.98 10.40
C LYS A 38 -17.50 5.25 9.28
N SER A 39 -18.82 5.12 9.45
CA SER A 39 -19.71 4.57 8.42
C SER A 39 -20.06 5.63 7.35
N ASP A 40 -19.03 6.27 6.82
CA ASP A 40 -19.11 7.30 5.79
C ASP A 40 -18.45 6.79 4.49
N PRO A 41 -19.06 7.01 3.31
CA PRO A 41 -18.49 6.54 2.04
C PRO A 41 -17.08 7.08 1.72
N VAL A 42 -16.76 8.30 2.17
CA VAL A 42 -15.44 8.91 1.97
C VAL A 42 -14.43 8.28 2.92
N ALA A 43 -14.79 8.12 4.19
CA ALA A 43 -13.96 7.40 5.16
C ALA A 43 -13.68 5.95 4.72
N LEU A 44 -14.67 5.25 4.15
CA LEU A 44 -14.50 3.90 3.61
C LEU A 44 -13.48 3.88 2.45
N ARG A 45 -13.53 4.86 1.55
CA ARG A 45 -12.57 4.97 0.44
C ARG A 45 -11.15 5.18 0.97
N PHE A 46 -10.96 6.08 1.94
CA PHE A 46 -9.66 6.30 2.56
C PHE A 46 -9.16 5.07 3.32
N LYS A 47 -10.05 4.34 4.00
CA LYS A 47 -9.71 3.08 4.66
C LYS A 47 -9.17 2.05 3.68
N ILE A 48 -9.84 1.89 2.54
CA ILE A 48 -9.40 0.95 1.50
C ILE A 48 -8.04 1.36 0.94
N TRP A 49 -7.87 2.64 0.59
CA TRP A 49 -6.60 3.15 0.10
C TRP A 49 -5.47 2.90 1.11
N TYR A 50 -5.69 3.22 2.40
CA TYR A 50 -4.72 3.00 3.47
C TYR A 50 -4.36 1.52 3.60
N LEU A 51 -5.36 0.63 3.64
CA LEU A 51 -5.15 -0.82 3.72
C LEU A 51 -4.35 -1.37 2.54
N LEU A 52 -4.63 -0.92 1.32
CA LEU A 52 -3.89 -1.32 0.13
C LEU A 52 -2.44 -0.83 0.19
N ALA A 53 -2.22 0.43 0.59
CA ALA A 53 -0.89 1.02 0.70
C ALA A 53 0.00 0.28 1.71
N ILE A 54 -0.55 -0.07 2.89
CA ILE A 54 0.25 -0.73 3.94
C ILE A 54 0.52 -2.21 3.63
N HIS A 55 -0.43 -2.95 3.03
CA HIS A 55 -0.27 -4.39 2.80
C HIS A 55 0.52 -4.69 1.52
N PHE A 56 0.34 -3.89 0.48
CA PHE A 56 1.01 -4.15 -0.80
C PHE A 56 2.29 -3.31 -0.97
N VAL A 57 2.51 -2.29 -0.12
CA VAL A 57 3.72 -1.44 -0.10
C VAL A 57 4.09 -0.98 -1.50
N THR A 58 3.11 -0.35 -2.14
CA THR A 58 3.19 -0.01 -3.57
C THR A 58 3.85 1.34 -3.76
N ARG A 59 4.77 1.41 -4.74
CA ARG A 59 5.55 2.63 -4.97
C ARG A 59 4.66 3.68 -5.63
N GLY A 60 4.41 4.76 -4.90
CA GLY A 60 3.84 5.99 -5.45
C GLY A 60 2.34 5.93 -5.78
N ILE A 61 1.84 7.09 -6.19
CA ILE A 61 0.42 7.32 -6.49
C ILE A 61 -0.01 6.59 -7.77
N GLU A 62 0.91 6.40 -8.71
CA GLU A 62 0.64 5.77 -10.02
C GLU A 62 0.06 4.37 -9.92
N PHE A 63 0.60 3.52 -9.03
CA PHE A 63 0.06 2.19 -8.79
C PHE A 63 -1.42 2.25 -8.37
N HIS A 64 -1.75 3.15 -7.45
CA HIS A 64 -3.12 3.28 -6.95
C HIS A 64 -4.11 3.78 -8.02
N HIS A 65 -3.65 4.52 -9.02
CA HIS A 65 -4.49 4.94 -10.15
C HIS A 65 -4.75 3.81 -11.14
N GLN A 66 -3.82 2.86 -11.28
CA GLN A 66 -3.95 1.72 -12.19
C GLN A 66 -4.80 0.59 -11.60
N LEU A 67 -5.08 0.61 -10.29
CA LEU A 67 -5.91 -0.39 -9.64
C LEU A 67 -7.37 -0.32 -10.12
N THR A 68 -7.80 -1.41 -10.73
CA THR A 68 -9.18 -1.72 -11.08
C THR A 68 -9.76 -2.78 -10.13
N THR A 69 -11.06 -3.06 -10.25
CA THR A 69 -11.70 -4.15 -9.50
C THR A 69 -11.10 -5.52 -9.81
N THR A 70 -10.65 -5.74 -11.06
CA THR A 70 -10.00 -6.97 -11.51
C THR A 70 -8.54 -7.11 -11.05
N SER A 71 -8.00 -6.07 -10.41
CA SER A 71 -6.64 -6.07 -9.87
C SER A 71 -6.52 -6.85 -8.56
N LEU A 72 -7.64 -7.10 -7.89
CA LEU A 72 -7.68 -7.76 -6.59
C LEU A 72 -8.24 -9.17 -6.76
N LYS A 73 -7.51 -10.17 -6.27
CA LYS A 73 -7.95 -11.57 -6.21
C LYS A 73 -8.23 -11.95 -4.77
N PHE A 74 -9.37 -12.61 -4.57
CA PHE A 74 -9.76 -13.17 -3.28
C PHE A 74 -9.47 -14.66 -3.31
N GLU A 75 -8.65 -15.12 -2.38
CA GLU A 75 -8.19 -16.51 -2.32
C GLU A 75 -8.25 -17.03 -0.88
N TYR A 76 -8.13 -18.33 -0.72
CA TYR A 76 -8.07 -19.01 0.57
C TYR A 76 -6.74 -19.74 0.69
N ASP A 77 -6.13 -19.68 1.88
CA ASP A 77 -4.93 -20.44 2.16
C ASP A 77 -5.25 -21.92 2.47
N LYS A 78 -4.21 -22.72 2.70
CA LYS A 78 -4.34 -24.14 3.06
C LYS A 78 -5.08 -24.37 4.39
N SER A 79 -5.18 -23.35 5.23
CA SER A 79 -5.86 -23.37 6.53
C SER A 79 -7.32 -22.89 6.41
N GLY A 80 -7.79 -22.51 5.21
CA GLY A 80 -9.11 -21.96 4.98
C GLY A 80 -9.25 -20.47 5.33
N MET A 81 -8.13 -19.76 5.56
CA MET A 81 -8.14 -18.33 5.84
C MET A 81 -8.20 -17.53 4.55
N GLU A 82 -9.22 -16.66 4.45
CA GLU A 82 -9.40 -15.78 3.31
C GLU A 82 -8.34 -14.67 3.29
N TYR A 83 -7.78 -14.38 2.12
CA TYR A 83 -6.88 -13.26 1.89
C TYR A 83 -7.12 -12.61 0.53
N ILE A 84 -6.63 -11.37 0.39
CA ILE A 84 -6.55 -10.66 -0.89
C ILE A 84 -5.10 -10.65 -1.36
N THR A 85 -4.90 -10.92 -2.65
CA THR A 85 -3.63 -10.75 -3.36
C THR A 85 -3.82 -9.89 -4.61
N LEU A 86 -2.73 -9.39 -5.20
CA LEU A 86 -2.76 -8.63 -6.44
C LEU A 86 -2.74 -9.57 -7.65
N ASN A 87 -3.49 -9.21 -8.69
CA ASN A 87 -3.40 -9.89 -9.97
C ASN A 87 -2.06 -9.56 -10.65
N HIS A 88 -1.42 -10.58 -11.22
CA HIS A 88 -0.12 -10.46 -11.87
C HIS A 88 -0.09 -9.39 -12.98
N GLU A 89 -1.21 -9.20 -13.68
CA GLU A 89 -1.37 -8.20 -14.74
C GLU A 89 -1.20 -6.75 -14.25
N THR A 90 -1.48 -6.48 -12.97
CA THR A 90 -1.37 -5.12 -12.39
C THR A 90 0.02 -4.76 -11.90
N LEU A 91 0.95 -5.71 -12.00
CA LEU A 91 2.28 -5.53 -11.43
C LEU A 91 3.27 -4.86 -12.39
N GLN A 92 3.04 -4.79 -13.72
CA GLN A 92 4.12 -4.35 -14.64
C GLN A 92 3.70 -3.64 -15.93
N ASN A 93 4.22 -2.41 -16.09
CA ASN A 93 4.74 -1.86 -17.36
C ASN A 93 6.24 -1.48 -17.27
N ASN A 94 6.92 -1.74 -16.14
CA ASN A 94 8.29 -1.27 -15.91
C ASN A 94 9.22 -2.30 -15.25
N HIS A 95 8.96 -3.59 -15.48
CA HIS A 95 9.90 -4.62 -15.05
C HIS A 95 11.09 -4.65 -15.98
N GLN A 96 12.14 -3.95 -15.57
CA GLN A 96 13.46 -4.14 -16.15
C GLN A 96 13.94 -5.54 -15.75
N GLY A 97 13.71 -6.51 -16.64
CA GLY A 97 14.20 -7.87 -16.49
C GLY A 97 15.72 -7.89 -16.50
N GLY A 98 16.32 -8.02 -15.32
CA GLY A 98 17.74 -8.33 -15.15
C GLY A 98 17.95 -9.83 -15.09
N VAL A 99 19.14 -10.29 -15.51
CA VAL A 99 19.55 -11.73 -15.50
C VAL A 99 19.58 -12.37 -14.11
N ASP A 100 19.43 -11.59 -13.05
CA ASP A 100 19.28 -12.02 -11.66
C ASP A 100 18.00 -11.45 -11.02
N ALA A 101 17.01 -11.10 -11.85
CA ALA A 101 15.65 -10.83 -11.40
C ALA A 101 15.06 -12.16 -10.92
N LYS A 102 15.49 -12.60 -9.75
CA LYS A 102 14.62 -13.36 -8.86
C LYS A 102 13.28 -12.65 -8.95
N LEU A 103 12.22 -13.41 -9.23
CA LEU A 103 10.86 -12.97 -9.01
C LEU A 103 10.80 -12.45 -7.57
N GLU A 104 11.13 -11.18 -7.34
CA GLU A 104 11.11 -10.60 -6.01
C GLU A 104 9.66 -10.66 -5.58
N GLU A 105 9.34 -11.66 -4.74
CA GLU A 105 8.41 -11.56 -3.62
C GLU A 105 7.05 -10.90 -3.93
N THR A 106 6.59 -11.02 -5.16
CA THR A 106 5.45 -10.26 -5.70
C THR A 106 4.17 -11.08 -5.63
N SER A 107 4.30 -12.41 -5.57
CA SER A 107 3.21 -13.37 -5.36
C SER A 107 2.85 -13.58 -3.87
N ASP A 108 3.65 -13.10 -2.93
CA ASP A 108 3.50 -13.43 -1.50
C ASP A 108 2.87 -12.34 -0.64
N LYS A 109 2.61 -11.15 -1.21
CA LYS A 109 1.92 -10.10 -0.49
C LYS A 109 0.45 -10.46 -0.35
N ARG A 110 0.03 -10.73 0.88
CA ARG A 110 -1.33 -11.16 1.22
C ARG A 110 -1.92 -10.26 2.28
N MET A 111 -3.15 -9.84 2.05
CA MET A 111 -3.94 -9.10 3.02
C MET A 111 -5.01 -10.03 3.60
N TYR A 112 -4.73 -10.61 4.77
CA TYR A 112 -5.57 -11.64 5.39
C TYR A 112 -6.82 -11.07 6.07
N ALA A 113 -7.88 -11.87 6.09
CA ALA A 113 -9.06 -11.60 6.89
C ALA A 113 -8.74 -11.77 8.38
N THR A 114 -9.03 -10.75 9.19
CA THR A 114 -8.74 -10.76 10.63
C THR A 114 -9.96 -11.08 11.49
N GLY A 115 -11.13 -11.30 10.89
CA GLY A 115 -12.40 -11.54 11.61
C GLY A 115 -12.98 -10.33 12.35
N THR A 116 -12.16 -9.32 12.67
CA THR A 116 -12.55 -8.10 13.41
C THR A 116 -13.43 -7.13 12.62
N ASN A 117 -13.97 -6.10 13.30
CA ASN A 117 -14.72 -5.01 12.65
C ASN A 117 -13.85 -4.18 11.68
N THR A 118 -12.53 -4.19 11.88
CA THR A 118 -11.54 -3.55 11.00
C THR A 118 -11.01 -4.48 9.92
N CYS A 119 -11.62 -5.66 9.75
CA CYS A 119 -11.14 -6.66 8.81
C CYS A 119 -10.90 -6.04 7.41
N PRO A 120 -9.68 -6.16 6.88
CA PRO A 120 -9.33 -5.50 5.64
C PRO A 120 -10.08 -6.11 4.45
N VAL A 121 -10.20 -7.44 4.42
CA VAL A 121 -10.93 -8.16 3.37
C VAL A 121 -12.40 -7.75 3.32
N LYS A 122 -13.08 -7.73 4.47
CA LYS A 122 -14.48 -7.26 4.57
C LYS A 122 -14.63 -5.82 4.11
N SER A 123 -13.67 -4.96 4.43
CA SER A 123 -13.70 -3.54 4.06
C SER A 123 -13.60 -3.33 2.55
N VAL A 124 -12.73 -4.08 1.88
CA VAL A 124 -12.60 -4.04 0.40
C VAL A 124 -13.86 -4.60 -0.26
N LYS A 125 -14.36 -5.76 0.19
CA LYS A 125 -15.59 -6.38 -0.34
C LYS A 125 -16.81 -5.47 -0.23
N LYS A 126 -16.91 -4.66 0.83
CA LYS A 126 -18.03 -3.70 0.99
C LYS A 126 -18.08 -2.64 -0.11
N LYS A 127 -16.94 -2.33 -0.74
CA LYS A 127 -16.86 -1.28 -1.76
C LYS A 127 -16.90 -1.82 -3.19
N LEU A 128 -16.44 -3.05 -3.38
CA LEU A 128 -16.64 -3.77 -4.63
C LEU A 128 -18.13 -4.13 -4.72
N PRO A 129 -18.79 -3.91 -5.87
CA PRO A 129 -20.11 -4.47 -6.06
C PRO A 129 -20.01 -5.99 -5.84
N SER A 130 -20.85 -6.54 -4.96
CA SER A 130 -21.12 -7.98 -4.96
C SER A 130 -21.51 -8.34 -6.39
N GLU A 131 -20.84 -9.33 -6.98
CA GLU A 131 -21.15 -9.80 -8.32
C GLU A 131 -22.68 -9.95 -8.51
N MET A 132 -23.15 -9.46 -9.67
CA MET A 132 -24.40 -9.89 -10.29
C MET A 132 -24.30 -11.36 -10.66
#